data_AF-A0A9D8VQT9-F1
#
_entry.id   AF-A0A9D8VQT9-F1
#
_cell.length_a   1.000
_cell.length_b   1.000
_cell.length_c   1.000
_cell.angle_alpha   90.00
_cell.angle_beta   90.00
_cell.angle_gamma   90.00
#
_symmetry.space_group_name_H-M   'P 1'
#
loop_
_entity.id
_entity.type
_entity.pdbx_description
1 polymer ?
#
loop_
_entity_poly.entity_id
_entity_poly.type
_entity_poly.pdbx_seq_one_letter_code
_entity_poly.pdbx_strand_id
1 'polypeptide(L)' 'MRPSTTRSILRYLHLAAGVAIAAFIYSPTLQSIVAFEAVLRFVVIPAIGISGLLMWKPKLLRRRAG' A
#
# COMPACT_ATOMS: atom_id res chain seq x y z
N MET A 1 -2.16 12.93 -16.60
CA MET A 1 -1.10 13.11 -15.56
C MET A 1 0.26 12.83 -16.17
N ARG A 2 1.31 13.56 -15.78
CA ARG A 2 2.68 13.25 -16.25
C ARG A 2 3.11 11.89 -15.68
N PRO A 3 3.78 11.02 -16.45
CA PRO A 3 4.22 9.70 -15.98
C PRO A 3 5.07 9.74 -14.70
N SER A 4 5.82 10.82 -14.50
CA SER A 4 6.60 11.08 -13.28
C SER A 4 5.72 11.33 -12.05
N THR A 5 4.61 12.05 -12.20
CA THR A 5 3.67 12.36 -11.11
C THR A 5 2.98 11.09 -10.59
N THR A 6 2.53 10.20 -11.47
CA THR A 6 1.87 8.95 -11.08
C THR A 6 2.79 8.04 -10.26
N ARG A 7 4.07 7.91 -10.65
CA ARG A 7 5.05 7.10 -9.91
C ARG A 7 5.34 7.68 -8.52
N SER A 8 5.41 9.01 -8.39
CA SER A 8 5.58 9.67 -7.10
C SER A 8 4.38 9.43 -6.18
N ILE A 9 3.16 9.56 -6.69
CA ILE A 9 1.93 9.30 -5.91
C ILE A 9 1.90 7.85 -5.40
N LEU A 10 2.15 6.87 -6.26
CA LEU A 10 2.18 5.46 -5.86
C LEU A 10 3.24 5.19 -4.77
N ARG A 11 4.41 5.82 -4.89
CA ARG A 11 5.47 5.71 -3.87
C ARG A 11 5.01 6.28 -2.53
N TYR A 12 4.43 7.47 -2.49
CA TYR A 12 3.96 8.07 -1.23
C TYR A 12 2.83 7.25 -0.59
N LEU A 13 1.89 6.74 -1.39
CA LEU A 13 0.85 5.82 -0.91
C LEU A 13 1.44 4.54 -0.31
N HIS A 14 2.41 3.93 -0.99
CA HIS A 14 3.08 2.71 -0.51
C HIS A 14 3.83 2.94 0.81
N LEU A 15 4.54 4.07 0.92
CA LEU A 15 5.23 4.45 2.15
C LEU A 15 4.25 4.73 3.30
N ALA A 16 3.17 5.46 3.05
CA ALA A 16 2.14 5.73 4.06
C ALA A 16 1.48 4.44 4.57
N ALA A 17 1.18 3.49 3.67
CA ALA A 17 0.68 2.17 4.04
C ALA A 17 1.69 1.39 4.91
N GLY A 18 2.98 1.46 4.58
CA GLY A 18 4.05 0.84 5.39
C GLY A 18 4.15 1.44 6.79
N VAL A 19 4.02 2.77 6.90
CA VAL A 19 3.99 3.47 8.20
C VAL A 19 2.78 3.03 9.03
N ALA A 20 1.59 2.89 8.44
CA ALA A 20 0.40 2.42 9.15
C ALA A 20 0.58 0.99 9.70
N ILE A 21 1.20 0.10 8.92
CA ILE A 21 1.52 -1.26 9.37
C ILE A 21 2.56 -1.23 10.51
N ALA A 22 3.62 -0.44 10.38
CA ALA A 22 4.63 -0.31 11.43
C ALA A 22 4.03 0.25 12.73
N ALA A 23 3.17 1.27 12.63
CA ALA A 23 2.47 1.83 13.78
C ALA A 23 1.64 0.76 14.50
N PHE A 24 0.95 -0.12 13.77
CA PHE A 24 0.20 -1.23 14.37
C PHE A 24 1.09 -2.24 15.10
N ILE A 25 2.20 -2.64 14.47
CA ILE A 25 3.11 -3.65 15.03
C ILE A 25 3.69 -3.19 16.37
N TYR A 26 4.05 -1.91 16.47
CA TYR A 26 4.73 -1.35 17.64
C TYR A 26 3.80 -0.65 18.64
N SER A 27 2.48 -0.65 18.41
CA SER A 27 1.53 0.06 19.27
C SER A 27 0.46 -0.88 19.84
N PRO A 28 0.54 -1.20 21.14
CA PRO A 28 -0.50 -1.97 21.83
C PRO A 28 -1.86 -1.27 21.80
N THR A 29 -1.89 0.07 21.79
CA THR A 29 -3.13 0.85 21.75
C THR A 29 -3.84 0.75 20.40
N LEU A 30 -3.10 0.60 19.29
CA LEU A 30 -3.71 0.37 17.98
C LEU A 30 -4.16 -1.08 17.80
N GLN A 31 -3.48 -2.04 18.45
CA GLN A 31 -3.85 -3.46 18.42
C GLN A 31 -5.18 -3.74 19.14
N SER A 32 -5.53 -2.96 20.15
CA SER A 32 -6.82 -3.12 20.86
C SER A 32 -8.03 -2.58 20.07
N ILE A 33 -7.81 -1.86 18.98
CA ILE A 33 -8.87 -1.29 18.15
C ILE A 33 -9.22 -2.26 17.02
N VAL A 34 -10.29 -3.03 17.20
CA VAL A 34 -10.79 -4.03 16.23
C VAL A 34 -10.98 -3.44 14.83
N ALA A 35 -11.53 -2.22 14.74
CA ALA A 35 -11.73 -1.55 13.45
C ALA A 35 -10.40 -1.24 12.74
N PHE A 36 -9.35 -0.90 13.48
CA PHE A 36 -8.05 -0.59 12.92
C PHE A 36 -7.36 -1.85 12.37
N GLU A 37 -7.46 -2.96 13.11
CA GLU A 37 -7.01 -4.27 12.62
C GLU A 37 -7.75 -4.69 11.34
N ALA A 38 -9.06 -4.51 11.28
CA ALA A 38 -9.85 -4.81 10.09
C ALA A 38 -9.41 -3.98 8.88
N VAL A 39 -9.18 -2.68 9.07
CA VAL A 39 -8.67 -1.79 8.00
C VAL A 39 -7.29 -2.25 7.52
N LEU A 40 -6.39 -2.64 8.42
CA LEU A 40 -5.08 -3.14 8.02
C LEU A 40 -5.18 -4.42 7.21
N ARG A 41 -5.95 -5.41 7.69
CA ARG A 41 -6.09 -6.72 7.05
C ARG A 41 -6.75 -6.63 5.68
N PHE A 42 -7.85 -5.88 5.57
CA PHE A 42 -8.69 -5.89 4.38
C PHE A 42 -8.42 -4.73 3.41
N VAL A 43 -7.73 -3.68 3.84
CA VAL A 43 -7.46 -2.50 2.99
C VAL A 43 -5.96 -2.25 2.84
N VAL A 44 -5.23 -2.06 3.94
CA VAL A 44 -3.83 -1.59 3.87
C VAL A 44 -2.89 -2.68 3.34
N ILE A 45 -3.02 -3.92 3.80
CA ILE A 45 -2.19 -5.05 3.34
C ILE A 45 -2.43 -5.34 1.84
N PRO A 46 -3.68 -5.42 1.34
CA PRO A 46 -3.90 -5.53 -0.10
C PRO A 46 -3.35 -4.33 -0.89
N ALA A 47 -3.58 -3.10 -0.40
CA ALA A 47 -3.14 -1.88 -1.08
C ALA A 47 -1.61 -1.77 -1.16
N ILE A 48 -0.87 -2.11 -0.10
CA ILE A 48 0.59 -2.09 -0.11
C ILE A 48 1.16 -3.16 -1.05
N GLY A 49 0.54 -4.34 -1.09
CA GLY A 49 0.90 -5.40 -2.04
C GLY A 49 0.70 -4.98 -3.49
N ILE A 50 -0.47 -4.44 -3.83
CA ILE A 50 -0.80 -3.96 -5.19
C ILE A 50 0.12 -2.81 -5.59
N SER A 51 0.30 -1.81 -4.73
CA SER A 51 1.19 -0.68 -5.01
C SER A 51 2.65 -1.12 -5.19
N GLY A 52 3.12 -2.08 -4.39
CA GLY A 52 4.44 -2.70 -4.54
C GLY A 52 4.59 -3.41 -5.89
N LEU A 53 3.59 -4.21 -6.29
CA LEU A 53 3.58 -4.90 -7.59
C LEU A 53 3.59 -3.91 -8.76
N LEU A 54 2.78 -2.84 -8.70
CA LEU A 54 2.73 -1.79 -9.70
C LEU A 54 4.08 -1.06 -9.83
N MET A 55 4.77 -0.84 -8.72
CA MET A 55 6.08 -0.19 -8.69
C MET A 55 7.22 -1.09 -9.18
N TRP A 56 7.19 -2.39 -8.86
CA TRP A 56 8.26 -3.34 -9.21
C TRP A 56 8.17 -3.81 -10.67
N LYS A 57 6.98 -4.10 -11.20
CA LYS A 57 6.82 -4.62 -12.56
C LYS A 57 5.78 -3.85 -13.40
N PRO A 58 6.00 -2.55 -13.68
CA PRO A 58 5.08 -1.77 -14.51
C PRO A 58 4.92 -2.36 -15.93
N LYS A 59 5.95 -3.02 -16.46
CA LYS A 59 5.93 -3.68 -17.79
C LYS A 59 5.11 -4.97 -17.84
N LEU A 60 4.94 -5.68 -16.72
CA LEU A 60 4.22 -6.96 -16.68
C LEU A 60 2.70 -6.74 -16.65
N LEU A 61 2.23 -5.69 -15.96
CA LEU A 61 0.82 -5.27 -16.02
C LEU A 61 0.43 -4.76 -17.40
N ARG A 62 1.33 -4.08 -18.12
CA ARG A 62 1.08 -3.59 -19.48
C ARG A 62 0.95 -4.69 -20.53
N ARG A 63 1.39 -5.91 -20.24
CA ARG A 63 1.32 -7.06 -21.17
C ARG A 63 0.03 -7.89 -21.06
N ARG A 64 -0.80 -7.67 -20.04
CA ARG A 64 -2.07 -8.40 -19.85
C ARG A 64 -3.32 -7.59 -20.23
N ALA A 65 -3.13 -6.35 -20.70
CA ALA A 65 -4.21 -5.45 -21.10
C ALA A 65 -4.16 -5.06 -22.59
N GLY A 66 -3.44 -5.83 -23.41
CA GLY A 66 -3.34 -5.66 -24.85
C GLY A 66 -3.55 -6.97 -25.56
#